data_AF-A0A9X0A268-F1
#
_entry.id   AF-A0A9X0A268-F1
#
_cell.length_a   1.000
_cell.length_b   1.000
_cell.length_c   1.000
_cell.angle_alpha   90.00
_cell.angle_beta   90.00
_cell.angle_gamma   90.00
#
_symmetry.space_group_name_H-M   'P 1'
#
loop_
_entity.id
_entity.type
_entity.pdbx_description
1 polymer ?
#
loop_
_entity_poly.entity_id
_entity_poly.type
_entity_poly.pdbx_seq_one_letter_code
_entity_poly.pdbx_strand_id
1 'polypeptide(L)'
;MILMLYDHYLDGTSTVLSKWSMAKVLDAHQDDQGQVRSVTIQSSSGSVLKRPINKLVLLVESSEGRPGSPDEEPEEPEEPGEPRDDTAEG
;
A
#
# COMPACT_ATOMS: atom_id res chain seq x y z
N MET A 1 -6.21 -10.80 12.37
CA MET A 1 -4.98 -11.60 12.20
C MET A 1 -4.11 -10.89 11.18
N ILE A 2 -2.85 -10.57 11.50
CA ILE A 2 -1.97 -9.85 10.57
C ILE A 2 -1.16 -10.86 9.77
N LEU A 3 -1.31 -10.81 8.43
CA LEU A 3 -0.55 -11.59 7.48
C LEU A 3 0.48 -10.69 6.79
N MET A 4 1.70 -11.19 6.63
CA MET A 4 2.76 -10.50 5.92
C MET A 4 3.50 -11.44 4.98
N LEU A 5 4.06 -10.88 3.92
CA LEU A 5 5.04 -11.56 3.07
C LEU A 5 6.45 -11.32 3.61
N TYR A 6 7.28 -12.37 3.66
CA TYR A 6 8.69 -12.28 4.02
C TYR A 6 9.60 -12.91 2.99
N ASP A 7 10.80 -12.36 2.84
CA ASP A 7 11.84 -12.92 1.98
C ASP A 7 12.45 -14.18 2.61
N HIS A 8 12.27 -15.32 1.94
CA HIS A 8 12.74 -16.63 2.40
C HIS A 8 14.19 -16.88 1.95
N TYR A 9 15.16 -16.16 2.54
CA TYR A 9 16.58 -16.42 2.27
C TYR A 9 17.02 -17.71 2.98
N LEU A 10 17.24 -18.77 2.21
CA LEU A 10 17.90 -20.01 2.66
C LEU A 10 19.40 -19.77 2.59
N ASP A 11 20.04 -19.72 3.75
CA ASP A 11 21.49 -19.62 3.87
C ASP A 11 22.16 -20.83 3.20
N GLY A 12 22.87 -20.60 2.08
CA GLY A 12 23.88 -21.54 1.59
C GLY A 12 23.56 -22.40 0.36
N THR A 13 22.41 -22.30 -0.31
CA THR A 13 22.23 -22.96 -1.64
C THR A 13 21.86 -21.95 -2.71
N SER A 14 22.87 -21.61 -3.51
CA SER A 14 22.79 -20.74 -4.67
C SER A 14 21.83 -21.29 -5.71
N THR A 15 20.58 -20.81 -5.73
CA THR A 15 19.86 -20.43 -6.97
C THR A 15 18.74 -19.46 -6.61
N VAL A 16 19.04 -18.18 -6.82
CA VAL A 16 18.15 -17.11 -7.30
C VAL A 16 16.66 -17.46 -7.29
N LEU A 17 15.93 -16.98 -6.29
CA LEU A 17 14.58 -16.44 -6.39
C LEU A 17 14.19 -15.98 -4.99
N SER A 18 14.18 -14.66 -4.77
CA SER A 18 13.57 -14.03 -3.60
C SER A 18 12.10 -14.44 -3.54
N LYS A 19 11.82 -15.56 -2.88
CA LYS A 19 10.47 -16.11 -2.79
C LYS A 19 9.79 -15.48 -1.58
N TRP A 20 8.91 -14.53 -1.87
CA TRP A 20 8.00 -13.98 -0.88
C TRP A 20 7.08 -15.09 -0.38
N SER A 21 7.15 -15.36 0.91
CA SER A 21 6.35 -16.39 1.57
C SER A 21 5.42 -15.72 2.58
N MET A 22 4.19 -16.21 2.70
CA MET A 22 3.25 -15.70 3.70
C MET A 22 3.59 -16.20 5.09
N ALA A 23 3.40 -15.34 6.08
CA ALA A 23 3.54 -15.68 7.49
C ALA A 23 2.56 -14.89 8.36
N LYS A 24 2.26 -15.46 9.52
CA LYS A 24 1.49 -14.80 10.57
C LYS A 24 2.43 -14.05 11.50
N VAL A 25 2.09 -12.81 11.85
CA VAL A 25 2.82 -12.07 12.88
C VAL A 25 2.41 -12.58 14.26
N LEU A 26 3.41 -12.93 15.07
CA LEU A 26 3.23 -13.33 16.46
C LEU A 26 3.49 -12.18 17.43
N ASP A 27 4.54 -11.39 17.16
CA ASP A 27 4.98 -10.32 18.06
C ASP A 27 5.73 -9.22 17.30
N ALA A 28 5.71 -7.98 17.81
CA ALA A 28 6.38 -6.82 17.21
C ALA A 28 7.36 -6.19 18.20
N HIS A 29 8.62 -6.03 17.77
CA HIS A 29 9.71 -5.51 18.58
C HIS A 29 9.98 -4.06 18.21
N GLN A 30 9.74 -3.17 19.16
CA GLN A 30 9.99 -1.74 19.04
C GLN A 30 11.44 -1.40 19.46
N ASP A 31 11.97 -0.31 18.92
CA ASP A 31 13.18 0.33 19.43
C ASP A 31 12.87 1.30 20.58
N ASP A 32 13.91 1.94 21.12
CA ASP A 32 13.81 2.89 22.24
C ASP A 32 12.96 4.14 21.91
N GLN A 33 12.66 4.36 20.62
CA GLN A 33 11.77 5.44 20.16
C GLN A 33 10.33 4.95 19.92
N GLY A 34 10.03 3.68 20.23
CA GLY A 34 8.73 3.06 20.00
C GLY A 34 8.49 2.64 18.54
N GLN A 35 9.50 2.71 17.66
CA GLN A 35 9.35 2.32 16.26
C GLN A 35 9.58 0.82 16.09
N VAL A 36 8.69 0.14 15.35
CA VAL A 36 8.84 -1.30 15.08
C VAL A 36 10.03 -1.52 14.15
N ARG A 37 11.06 -2.24 14.63
CA ARG A 37 12.26 -2.58 13.85
C ARG A 37 12.25 -4.01 13.32
N SER A 38 11.62 -4.90 14.06
CA SER A 38 11.54 -6.32 13.71
C SER A 38 10.28 -6.94 14.26
N VAL A 39 9.90 -8.08 13.71
CA VAL A 39 8.74 -8.85 14.17
C VAL A 39 9.12 -10.32 14.28
N THR A 40 8.44 -11.01 15.17
CA THR A 40 8.45 -12.47 15.22
C THR A 40 7.30 -12.96 14.34
N ILE A 41 7.61 -13.80 13.36
CA ILE A 41 6.64 -14.39 12.45
C ILE A 41 6.61 -15.91 12.60
N GLN A 42 5.45 -16.49 12.34
CA GLN A 42 5.27 -17.92 12.11
C GLN A 42 5.03 -18.16 10.62
N SER A 43 5.98 -18.85 10.00
CA SER A 43 5.87 -19.31 8.61
C SER A 43 4.75 -20.35 8.45
N SER A 44 4.33 -20.60 7.21
CA SER A 44 3.34 -21.65 6.90
C SER A 44 3.79 -23.06 7.27
N SER A 45 5.10 -23.31 7.36
CA SER A 45 5.67 -24.57 7.87
C SER A 45 5.65 -24.68 9.40
N GLY A 46 5.17 -23.65 10.10
CA GLY A 46 5.15 -23.58 11.56
C GLY A 46 6.45 -23.08 12.19
N SER A 47 7.50 -22.84 11.39
CA SER A 47 8.78 -22.30 11.88
C SER A 47 8.61 -20.86 12.35
N VAL A 48 9.18 -20.54 13.50
CA VAL A 48 9.14 -19.21 14.11
C VAL A 48 10.47 -18.50 13.84
N LEU A 49 10.39 -17.31 13.26
CA LEU A 49 11.56 -16.54 12.80
C LEU A 49 11.42 -15.08 13.19
N LYS A 50 12.53 -14.44 13.58
CA LYS A 50 12.59 -12.98 13.75
C LYS A 50 13.05 -12.35 12.44
N ARG A 51 12.30 -11.37 11.93
CA ARG A 51 12.63 -10.67 10.67
C ARG A 51 12.61 -9.16 10.86
N PRO A 52 13.57 -8.43 10.27
CA PRO A 52 13.52 -6.97 10.26
C PRO A 52 12.38 -6.49 9.38
N ILE A 53 11.81 -5.33 9.71
CA ILE A 53 10.61 -4.82 9.04
C ILE A 53 10.83 -4.49 7.56
N ASN A 54 12.06 -4.14 7.17
CA ASN A 54 12.44 -3.87 5.77
C ASN A 54 12.43 -5.11 4.87
N LYS A 55 12.23 -6.30 5.42
CA LYS A 55 12.10 -7.57 4.68
C LYS A 55 10.66 -8.05 4.62
N LEU A 56 9.70 -7.19 4.98
CA LEU A 56 8.31 -7.55 5.16
C LEU A 56 7.38 -6.61 4.38
N VAL A 57 6.32 -7.20 3.81
CA VAL A 57 5.24 -6.46 3.14
C VAL A 57 3.92 -6.84 3.79
N LEU A 58 3.15 -5.83 4.20
CA LEU A 58 1.83 -6.02 4.79
C LEU A 58 0.83 -6.44 3.71
N LEU A 59 0.07 -7.50 3.97
CA LEU A 59 -1.06 -7.89 3.13
C LEU A 59 -2.31 -7.15 3.60
N VAL A 60 -2.87 -6.31 2.73
CA VAL A 60 -4.18 -5.68 2.93
C VAL A 60 -5.20 -6.43 2.09
N GLU A 61 -6.34 -6.76 2.69
CA GLU A 61 -7.47 -7.32 1.93
C GLU A 61 -7.99 -6.22 1.01
N SER A 62 -8.01 -6.47 -0.30
CA SER A 62 -8.66 -5.58 -1.25
C SER A 62 -10.16 -5.68 -1.02
N SER A 63 -10.76 -4.64 -0.43
CA SER A 63 -12.20 -4.49 -0.49
C SER A 63 -12.57 -4.28 -1.95
N GLU A 64 -13.05 -5.31 -2.64
CA GLU A 64 -13.85 -5.15 -3.85
C GLU A 64 -15.15 -4.43 -3.46
N GLY A 65 -15.06 -3.12 -3.28
CA GLY A 65 -16.19 -2.22 -3.44
C GLY A 65 -16.41 -2.07 -4.94
N ARG A 66 -17.53 -2.60 -5.42
CA ARG A 66 -18.09 -2.36 -6.76
C ARG A 66 -17.73 -0.96 -7.27
N PRO A 67 -17.19 -0.79 -8.50
CA PRO A 67 -17.05 0.53 -9.08
C PRO A 67 -18.45 1.06 -9.36
N GLY A 68 -19.02 1.78 -8.40
CA GLY A 68 -20.02 2.78 -8.70
C GLY A 68 -19.26 3.97 -9.24
N SER A 69 -19.16 4.08 -10.55
CA SER A 69 -18.71 5.31 -11.21
C SER A 69 -19.68 6.42 -10.81
N PRO A 70 -19.25 7.52 -10.20
CA PRO A 70 -19.84 8.81 -10.50
C PRO A 70 -19.13 9.30 -11.75
N ASP A 71 -19.58 8.84 -12.90
CA ASP A 71 -19.32 9.52 -14.17
C ASP A 71 -20.33 10.67 -14.22
N GLU A 72 -20.09 11.69 -13.40
CA GLU A 72 -20.74 12.98 -13.52
C GLU A 72 -19.60 13.95 -13.78
N GLU A 73 -19.32 14.10 -15.07
CA GLU A 73 -18.43 15.09 -15.65
C GLU A 73 -18.75 16.46 -15.00
N PRO A 74 -17.76 17.21 -14.50
CA PRO A 74 -18.04 18.54 -13.98
C PRO A 74 -18.47 19.42 -15.16
N GLU A 75 -19.74 19.84 -15.20
CA GLU A 75 -20.18 20.89 -16.13
C GLU A 75 -19.31 22.12 -15.90
N GLU A 76 -18.46 22.45 -16.89
CA GLU A 76 -17.68 23.69 -16.87
C GLU A 76 -18.66 24.87 -16.77
N PRO A 77 -18.47 25.82 -15.85
CA PRO A 77 -19.33 27.00 -15.79
C PRO A 77 -19.12 27.82 -17.06
N GLU A 78 -20.18 27.98 -17.86
CA GLU A 78 -20.18 28.87 -19.03
C GLU A 78 -19.72 30.28 -18.59
N GLU A 79 -18.60 30.75 -19.14
CA GLU A 79 -18.12 32.10 -18.89
C GLU A 79 -19.16 33.12 -19.38
N PRO A 80 -19.54 34.14 -18.57
CA PRO A 80 -20.48 35.16 -19.01
C PRO A 80 -19.84 35.98 -20.13
N GLY A 81 -20.44 35.91 -21.32
CA GLY A 81 -19.98 36.61 -22.51
C GLY A 81 -19.73 38.10 -22.27
N GLU A 82 -18.61 38.58 -22.79
CA GLU A 82 -18.17 39.98 -22.71
C GLU A 82 -19.27 40.93 -23.22
N PRO A 83 -19.58 42.02 -22.49
CA PRO A 83 -20.44 43.07 -23.02
C PRO A 83 -19.69 43.83 -24.12
N ARG A 84 -20.26 43.85 -25.31
CA ARG A 84 -19.80 44.73 -26.40
C ARG A 84 -20.19 46.17 -26.08
N ASP A 85 -19.23 46.94 -25.62
CA ASP A 85 -19.26 48.40 -25.66
C ASP A 85 -18.95 48.83 -27.10
N ASP A 86 -19.99 49.19 -27.87
CA ASP A 86 -19.81 50.00 -29.07
C ASP A 86 -20.52 51.35 -28.87
N THR A 87 -19.67 52.25 -28.41
CA THR A 87 -19.79 53.71 -28.31
C THR A 87 -20.57 54.33 -29.47
N ALA A 88 -21.51 55.20 -29.12
CA ALA A 88 -22.18 56.11 -30.03
C ALA A 88 -21.25 57.27 -30.45
N GLU A 89 -20.99 57.42 -31.74
CA GLU A 89 -20.67 58.67 -32.46
C GLU A 89 -21.08 58.44 -33.92
N GLY A 90 -21.75 59.31 -34.67
CA GLY A 90 -22.28 60.67 -34.51
C GLY A 90 -23.07 61.01 -35.78
#